data_AF-A0A1V4DCN6-F1
#
_entry.id   AF-A0A1V4DCN6-F1
#
_cell.length_a   1.000
_cell.length_b   1.000
_cell.length_c   1.000
_cell.angle_alpha   90.00
_cell.angle_beta   90.00
_cell.angle_gamma   90.00
#
_symmetry.space_group_name_H-M   'P 1'
#
loop_
_entity.id
_entity.type
_entity.pdbx_description
1 polymer ?
#
loop_
_entity_poly.entity_id
_entity_poly.type
_entity_poly.pdbx_seq_one_letter_code
_entity_poly.pdbx_strand_id
1 'polypeptide(L)'
;MLQSYLDGELDAPAAARVRTHVAECHRCARELAVYQRISEALAAHATIDEAVLDRLRDFAESLAERESREPAGAEGAPQEPIPGTETVPNGTVPTETVPNGALPTETVPGRAAGADRDADRGAVHKAGG
;
A
#
# COMPACT_ATOMS: atom_id res chain seq x y z
N MET A 1 2.23 -15.47 -5.29
CA MET A 1 1.86 -16.53 -6.26
C MET A 1 0.41 -16.39 -6.73
N LEU A 2 -0.60 -16.34 -5.83
CA LEU A 2 -2.00 -16.15 -6.24
C LEU A 2 -2.27 -14.74 -6.81
N GLN A 3 -1.66 -13.70 -6.25
CA GLN A 3 -1.74 -12.33 -6.80
C GLN A 3 -1.10 -12.24 -8.19
N SER A 4 0.15 -12.69 -8.35
CA SER A 4 0.79 -12.78 -9.68
C SER A 4 -0.02 -13.56 -10.72
N TYR A 5 -0.82 -14.55 -10.30
CA TYR A 5 -1.77 -15.24 -11.19
C TYR A 5 -2.93 -14.34 -11.62
N LEU A 6 -3.50 -13.57 -10.68
CA LEU A 6 -4.56 -12.60 -10.95
C LEU A 6 -4.10 -11.42 -11.80
N ASP A 7 -2.87 -10.96 -11.56
CA ASP A 7 -2.25 -9.85 -12.28
C ASP A 7 -1.74 -10.27 -13.68
N GLY A 8 -1.83 -11.55 -14.02
CA GLY A 8 -1.40 -12.07 -15.34
C GLY A 8 0.12 -12.16 -15.52
N GLU A 9 0.89 -12.02 -14.44
CA GLU A 9 2.35 -12.03 -14.46
C GLU A 9 2.95 -13.45 -14.54
N LEU A 10 2.13 -14.49 -14.32
CA LEU A 10 2.59 -15.87 -14.43
C LEU A 10 2.67 -16.33 -15.89
N ASP A 11 3.75 -17.04 -16.20
CA ASP A 11 3.85 -17.77 -17.46
C ASP A 11 2.75 -18.85 -17.59
N ALA A 12 2.48 -19.28 -18.82
CA ALA A 12 1.40 -20.23 -19.09
C ALA A 12 1.50 -21.54 -18.28
N PRO A 13 2.70 -22.15 -18.11
CA PRO A 13 2.85 -23.34 -17.25
C PRO A 13 2.55 -23.07 -15.77
N ALA A 14 3.01 -21.96 -15.19
CA ALA A 14 2.75 -21.63 -13.79
C ALA A 14 1.28 -21.30 -13.57
N ALA A 15 0.65 -20.56 -14.48
CA ALA A 15 -0.78 -20.28 -14.45
C ALA A 15 -1.62 -21.56 -14.51
N ALA A 16 -1.21 -22.55 -15.32
CA ALA A 16 -1.88 -23.85 -15.38
C ALA A 16 -1.83 -24.60 -14.05
N ARG A 17 -0.66 -24.63 -13.37
CA ARG A 17 -0.53 -25.26 -12.04
C ARG A 17 -1.43 -24.59 -11.01
N VAL A 18 -1.51 -23.26 -11.01
CA VAL A 18 -2.42 -22.51 -10.13
C VAL A 18 -3.87 -22.87 -10.42
N ARG A 19 -4.28 -22.89 -11.69
CA ARG A 19 -5.65 -23.29 -12.10
C ARG A 19 -6.03 -24.69 -11.61
N THR A 20 -5.16 -25.68 -11.79
CA THR A 20 -5.40 -27.04 -11.28
C THR A 20 -5.55 -27.03 -9.76
N HIS A 21 -4.66 -26.34 -9.05
CA HIS A 21 -4.71 -26.31 -7.59
C HIS A 21 -5.98 -25.65 -7.05
N VAL A 22 -6.40 -24.50 -7.60
CA VAL A 22 -7.61 -23.81 -7.12
C VAL A 22 -8.89 -24.59 -7.46
N ALA A 23 -8.87 -25.43 -8.50
CA ALA A 23 -9.99 -26.32 -8.80
C ALA A 23 -10.17 -27.42 -7.75
N GLU A 24 -9.08 -27.85 -7.10
CA GLU A 24 -9.07 -28.95 -6.13
C GLU A 24 -9.05 -28.48 -4.67
N CYS A 25 -8.62 -27.23 -4.40
CA CYS A 25 -8.46 -26.69 -3.06
C CYS A 25 -9.49 -25.59 -2.74
N HIS A 26 -10.52 -25.93 -1.95
CA HIS A 26 -11.57 -24.99 -1.54
C HIS A 26 -11.07 -23.73 -0.83
N ARG A 27 -10.00 -23.82 -0.04
CA ARG A 27 -9.42 -22.65 0.64
C ARG A 27 -8.86 -21.65 -0.37
N CYS A 28 -8.07 -22.13 -1.32
CA CYS A 28 -7.47 -21.28 -2.35
C CYS A 28 -8.52 -20.76 -3.34
N ALA A 29 -9.56 -21.54 -3.64
CA ALA A 29 -10.71 -21.07 -4.43
C ALA A 29 -11.44 -19.91 -3.74
N ARG A 30 -11.68 -19.99 -2.43
CA ARG A 30 -12.29 -18.89 -1.67
C ARG A 30 -11.42 -17.65 -1.64
N GLU A 31 -10.12 -17.82 -1.44
CA GLU A 31 -9.17 -16.70 -1.43
C GLU A 31 -9.14 -16.00 -2.80
N LEU A 32 -9.09 -16.78 -3.89
CA LEU A 32 -9.15 -16.26 -5.25
C LEU A 32 -10.43 -15.45 -5.50
N ALA A 33 -11.59 -15.95 -5.08
CA ALA A 33 -12.87 -15.28 -5.23
C ALA A 33 -13.00 -13.99 -4.40
N VAL A 34 -12.25 -13.86 -3.29
CA VAL A 34 -12.18 -12.61 -2.53
C VAL A 34 -11.39 -11.57 -3.31
N TYR A 35 -10.20 -11.94 -3.80
CA TYR A 35 -9.39 -10.99 -4.57
C TYR A 35 -10.07 -10.58 -5.87
N GLN A 36 -10.68 -11.50 -6.62
CA GLN A 36 -11.43 -11.17 -7.84
C GLN A 36 -12.52 -10.13 -7.59
N ARG A 37 -13.31 -10.28 -6.50
CA ARG A 37 -14.33 -9.28 -6.14
C ARG A 37 -13.74 -7.92 -5.83
N ILE A 38 -12.59 -7.87 -5.15
CA ILE A 38 -11.89 -6.62 -4.88
C ILE A 38 -11.41 -5.99 -6.20
N SER A 39 -10.79 -6.77 -7.07
CA SER A 39 -10.32 -6.32 -8.39
C SER A 39 -11.47 -5.78 -9.24
N GLU A 40 -12.61 -6.48 -9.28
CA GLU A 40 -13.81 -6.06 -10.00
C GLU A 40 -14.40 -4.77 -9.44
N ALA A 41 -14.48 -4.63 -8.12
CA ALA A 41 -14.97 -3.41 -7.47
C ALA A 41 -14.06 -2.21 -7.80
N LEU A 42 -12.73 -2.39 -7.72
CA LEU A 42 -11.78 -1.35 -8.07
C LEU A 42 -11.88 -0.97 -9.55
N ALA A 43 -12.00 -1.95 -10.44
CA ALA A 43 -12.17 -1.70 -11.88
C ALA A 43 -13.47 -0.95 -12.19
N ALA A 44 -14.57 -1.23 -11.49
CA ALA A 44 -15.83 -0.51 -11.64
C ALA A 44 -15.69 0.98 -11.26
N HIS A 45 -14.86 1.28 -10.26
CA HIS A 45 -14.55 2.66 -9.84
C HIS A 45 -13.50 3.36 -10.70
N ALA A 46 -12.81 2.65 -11.60
CA ALA A 46 -11.76 3.20 -12.46
C ALA A 46 -12.31 3.95 -13.70
N THR A 47 -13.62 4.22 -13.75
CA THR A 47 -14.21 5.03 -14.83
C THR A 47 -13.84 6.49 -14.62
N ILE A 48 -12.96 7.00 -15.48
CA ILE A 48 -12.63 8.43 -15.53
C ILE A 48 -13.62 9.10 -16.48
N ASP A 49 -14.20 10.22 -16.06
CA ASP A 49 -15.06 11.03 -16.91
C ASP A 49 -14.24 11.62 -18.08
N GLU A 50 -14.64 11.31 -19.31
CA GLU A 50 -13.95 11.76 -20.53
C GLU A 50 -13.88 13.29 -20.59
N ALA A 51 -14.90 14.00 -20.10
CA ALA A 51 -14.88 15.47 -20.07
C ALA A 51 -13.82 16.03 -19.12
N VAL A 52 -13.48 15.29 -18.06
CA VAL A 52 -12.37 15.65 -17.16
C VAL A 52 -11.04 15.43 -17.86
N LEU A 53 -10.89 14.34 -18.62
CA LEU A 53 -9.69 14.08 -19.41
C LEU A 53 -9.49 15.12 -20.51
N ASP A 54 -10.55 15.51 -21.21
CA ASP A 54 -10.51 16.59 -22.21
C ASP A 54 -10.04 17.89 -21.59
N ARG A 55 -10.63 18.30 -20.45
CA ARG A 55 -10.22 19.51 -19.73
C ARG A 55 -8.75 19.47 -19.30
N LEU A 56 -8.25 18.30 -18.88
CA LEU A 56 -6.84 18.13 -18.52
C LEU A 56 -5.92 18.28 -19.73
N ARG A 57 -6.33 17.77 -20.90
CA ARG A 57 -5.57 17.94 -22.16
C ARG A 57 -5.55 19.39 -22.60
N ASP A 58 -6.69 20.07 -22.60
CA ASP A 58 -6.79 21.50 -22.95
C ASP A 58 -5.90 22.35 -22.03
N PHE A 59 -5.91 22.04 -20.74
CA PHE A 59 -5.06 22.74 -19.78
C PHE A 59 -3.58 22.49 -20.05
N ALA A 60 -3.18 21.24 -20.32
CA ALA A 60 -1.81 20.91 -20.66
C ALA A 60 -1.33 21.63 -21.94
N GLU A 61 -2.19 21.72 -22.96
CA GLU A 61 -1.91 22.47 -24.18
C GLU A 61 -1.72 23.97 -23.88
N SER A 62 -2.60 24.57 -23.07
CA SER A 62 -2.48 25.98 -22.67
C SER A 62 -1.17 26.29 -21.93
N LEU A 63 -0.65 25.34 -21.14
CA LEU A 63 0.63 25.49 -20.46
C LEU A 63 1.80 25.46 -21.46
N ALA A 64 1.77 24.51 -22.41
CA ALA A 64 2.80 24.39 -23.44
C ALA A 64 2.84 25.63 -24.36
N GLU A 65 1.69 26.18 -24.72
CA GLU A 65 1.60 27.42 -25.50
C GLU A 65 2.18 28.63 -24.75
N ARG A 66 1.92 28.71 -23.44
CA ARG A 66 2.46 29.79 -22.59
C ARG A 66 3.97 29.71 -22.44
N GLU A 67 4.50 28.51 -22.26
CA GLU A 67 5.94 28.27 -22.21
C GLU A 67 6.61 28.61 -23.55
N SER A 68 5.96 28.28 -24.66
CA SER A 68 6.43 28.62 -26.02
C SER A 68 6.33 30.10 -26.35
N ARG A 69 5.52 30.87 -25.61
CA ARG A 69 5.30 32.31 -25.79
C ARG A 69 6.23 33.17 -24.92
N GLU A 70 7.18 32.58 -24.20
CA GLU A 70 8.30 33.33 -23.61
C GLU A 70 9.01 34.13 -24.72
N PRO A 71 8.99 35.48 -24.67
CA PRO A 71 9.81 36.26 -25.59
C PRO A 71 11.26 36.13 -25.15
N ALA A 72 12.14 35.80 -26.09
CA ALA A 72 13.55 36.15 -25.96
C ALA A 72 13.66 37.67 -25.79
N GLY A 73 13.82 38.15 -24.57
CA GLY A 73 14.09 39.55 -24.28
C GLY A 73 13.24 40.16 -23.16
N ALA A 74 13.71 39.98 -21.93
CA ALA A 74 13.63 41.02 -20.91
C ALA A 74 14.96 41.04 -20.18
N GLU A 75 15.92 41.77 -20.75
CA GLU A 75 17.03 42.34 -19.99
C GLU A 75 16.46 43.07 -18.77
N GLY A 76 17.20 43.02 -17.65
CA GLY A 76 16.76 43.50 -16.35
C GLY A 76 16.15 44.91 -16.38
N ALA A 77 14.88 44.99 -16.03
CA ALA A 77 14.29 46.24 -15.57
C ALA A 77 14.69 46.44 -14.09
N PRO A 78 15.17 47.64 -13.69
CA PRO A 78 15.40 47.95 -12.29
C PRO A 78 14.11 47.77 -11.50
N GLN A 79 14.15 46.91 -10.48
CA GLN A 79 13.06 46.80 -9.52
C GLN A 79 13.06 48.09 -8.69
N GLU A 80 12.09 48.97 -8.90
CA GLU A 80 11.75 49.92 -7.84
C GLU A 80 11.26 49.11 -6.65
N PRO A 81 11.83 49.29 -5.44
CA PRO A 81 11.39 48.55 -4.28
C PRO A 81 9.94 48.95 -3.97
N ILE A 82 9.04 47.97 -4.00
CA ILE A 82 7.67 48.09 -3.50
C ILE A 82 7.70 48.61 -2.05
N PRO A 83 7.14 49.81 -1.75
CA PRO A 83 7.05 50.29 -0.38
C PRO A 83 6.01 49.45 0.36
N GLY A 84 6.44 48.72 1.39
CA GLY A 84 5.54 47.97 2.26
C GLY A 84 5.80 46.47 2.37
N THR A 85 6.93 45.94 1.89
CA THR A 85 7.38 44.63 2.35
C THR A 85 7.86 44.76 3.79
N GLU A 86 6.94 44.69 4.75
CA GLU A 86 7.29 44.37 6.12
C GLU A 86 7.99 43.02 6.10
N THR A 87 9.30 43.06 6.32
CA THR A 87 10.11 41.87 6.57
C THR A 87 9.51 41.18 7.79
N VAL A 88 8.81 40.07 7.57
CA VAL A 88 8.40 39.18 8.65
C VAL A 88 9.68 38.73 9.35
N PRO A 89 9.89 39.04 10.65
CA PRO A 89 11.02 38.48 11.36
C PRO A 89 10.83 36.97 11.34
N ASN A 90 11.87 36.23 10.98
CA ASN A 90 11.88 34.77 11.06
C ASN A 90 11.68 34.36 12.53
N GLY A 91 10.42 34.27 12.94
CA GLY A 91 10.01 33.81 14.25
C GLY A 91 10.39 32.34 14.33
N THR A 92 11.19 31.99 15.33
CA THR A 92 11.58 30.61 15.59
C THR A 92 10.34 29.74 15.65
N VAL A 93 10.27 28.77 14.74
CA VAL A 93 9.25 27.72 14.73
C VAL A 93 9.29 27.02 16.09
N PRO A 94 8.19 26.98 16.87
CA PRO A 94 8.14 26.10 18.02
C PRO A 94 8.16 24.67 17.51
N THR A 95 9.24 23.93 17.81
CA THR A 95 9.22 22.48 17.66
C THR A 95 8.23 21.93 18.68
N GLU A 96 6.99 21.72 18.25
CA GLU A 96 6.03 20.90 18.96
C GLU A 96 6.65 19.52 19.13
N THR A 97 7.01 19.20 20.37
CA THR A 97 7.51 17.87 20.72
C THR A 97 6.29 16.96 20.77
N VAL A 98 6.15 16.07 19.78
CA VAL A 98 5.14 15.02 19.80
C VAL A 98 5.37 14.19 21.08
N PRO A 99 4.41 14.10 22.01
CA PRO A 99 4.54 13.18 23.12
C PRO A 99 4.57 11.78 22.52
N ASN A 100 5.67 11.06 22.73
CA ASN A 100 5.73 9.65 22.39
C ASN A 100 4.75 8.94 23.33
N GLY A 101 3.50 8.78 22.87
CA GLY A 101 2.48 8.05 23.58
C GLY A 101 2.97 6.64 23.76
N ALA A 102 3.30 6.27 25.00
CA ALA A 102 3.59 4.90 25.36
C ALA A 102 2.37 4.06 24.97
N LEU A 103 2.53 3.21 23.95
CA LEU A 103 1.60 2.12 23.73
C LEU A 103 1.59 1.29 25.02
N PRO A 104 0.42 0.96 25.60
CA PRO A 104 0.39 -0.08 26.62
C PRO A 104 0.92 -1.35 25.96
N THR A 105 2.06 -1.84 26.45
CA THR A 105 2.49 -3.20 26.15
C THR A 105 1.49 -4.11 26.82
N GLU A 106 0.54 -4.63 26.04
CA GLU A 106 -0.27 -5.77 26.41
C GLU A 106 0.69 -6.88 26.86
N THR A 107 0.73 -7.09 28.18
CA THR A 107 1.58 -8.08 28.81
C THR A 107 0.92 -9.42 28.55
N VAL A 108 1.42 -10.18 27.56
CA VAL A 108 0.99 -11.56 27.32
C VAL A 108 1.29 -12.36 28.59
N PRO A 109 0.26 -12.90 29.29
CA PRO A 109 0.51 -13.67 30.50
C PRO A 109 1.15 -15.02 30.13
N GLY A 110 2.40 -15.17 30.56
CA GLY A 110 2.96 -16.41 31.10
C GLY A 110 2.75 -17.70 30.32
N ARG A 111 3.76 -18.09 29.54
CA ARG A 111 4.10 -19.52 29.35
C ARG A 111 4.46 -20.10 30.73
N ALA A 112 3.51 -20.74 31.40
CA ALA A 112 3.79 -21.58 32.55
C ALA A 112 4.46 -22.86 32.05
N ALA A 113 5.77 -22.93 32.23
CA ALA A 113 6.50 -24.19 32.21
C ALA A 113 6.36 -24.86 33.59
N GLY A 114 5.89 -26.11 33.58
CA GLY A 114 6.20 -27.12 34.60
C GLY A 114 5.20 -27.27 35.76
N ALA A 115 4.46 -28.39 35.75
CA ALA A 115 4.21 -29.18 36.95
C ALA A 115 3.82 -30.61 36.55
N ASP A 116 4.81 -31.49 36.65
CA ASP A 116 4.73 -32.91 36.95
C ASP A 116 3.56 -33.27 37.88
N ARG A 117 2.78 -34.30 37.53
CA ARG A 117 2.17 -35.26 38.48
C ARG A 117 1.99 -36.63 37.82
N ASP A 118 2.91 -37.50 38.19
CA ASP A 118 2.80 -38.94 38.43
C ASP A 118 1.38 -39.55 38.46
N ALA A 119 1.17 -40.60 37.66
CA ALA A 119 0.13 -41.62 37.85
C ALA A 119 0.54 -42.92 37.13
N ASP A 120 1.39 -43.67 37.82
CA ASP A 120 1.49 -45.14 37.94
C ASP A 120 0.45 -46.03 37.21
N ARG A 121 0.96 -47.21 36.78
CA ARG A 121 0.34 -48.48 36.34
C ARG A 121 0.01 -48.61 34.85
N GLY A 122 0.56 -49.57 34.11
CA GLY A 122 1.40 -50.71 34.45
C GLY A 122 1.32 -51.75 33.32
N ALA A 123 2.36 -52.59 33.22
CA ALA A 123 2.38 -53.92 32.59
C ALA A 123 2.25 -53.99 31.05
N VAL A 124 2.87 -54.89 30.27
CA VAL A 124 3.93 -55.90 30.38
C VAL A 124 4.25 -56.37 28.94
N HIS A 125 5.53 -56.67 28.67
CA HIS A 125 6.11 -57.61 27.70
C HIS A 125 5.34 -58.14 26.47
N LYS A 126 6.00 -58.10 25.29
CA LYS A 126 6.48 -59.24 24.46
C LYS A 126 7.48 -58.67 23.41
N ALA A 127 8.81 -58.90 23.45
CA ALA A 127 9.56 -60.02 22.83
C ALA A 127 8.87 -60.56 21.56
N GLY A 128 9.41 -60.50 20.35
CA GLY A 128 10.78 -60.68 19.86
C GLY A 128 10.68 -61.60 18.62
N GLY A 129 11.59 -61.47 17.67
CA GLY A 129 11.70 -62.35 16.49
C GLY A 129 11.65 -61.62 15.17
#